data_AF-A0A915KRD2-F1
#
_entry.id   AF-A0A915KRD2-F1
#
_cell.length_a   1.000
_cell.length_b   1.000
_cell.length_c   1.000
_cell.angle_alpha   90.00
_cell.angle_beta   90.00
_cell.angle_gamma   90.00
#
_symmetry.space_group_name_H-M   'P 1'
#
loop_
_entity.id
_entity.type
_entity.pdbx_description
1 polymer ?
#
loop_
_entity_poly.entity_id
_entity_poly.type
_entity_poly.pdbx_seq_one_letter_code
_entity_poly.pdbx_strand_id
1 'polypeptide(L)'
;MRGKQFHTGVEIKVWAIACFAQQQIVKEYDLRNFTQQLQRISNEAGMPVTGQPCFCKYAMGVDQVEPMFKYLKQGYQGLQLIIVVLPGKTPVYGKCYGF
;
A
#
# COMPACT_ATOMS: atom_id res chain seq x y z
N MET A 1 -12.69 15.84 -3.41
CA MET A 1 -12.01 16.84 -2.56
C MET A 1 -11.20 17.83 -3.42
N ARG A 2 -11.85 18.63 -4.28
CA ARG A 2 -11.16 19.69 -5.02
C ARG A 2 -11.04 20.94 -4.14
N GLY A 3 -9.86 21.54 -4.07
CA GLY A 3 -9.65 22.85 -3.42
C GLY A 3 -9.41 22.85 -1.91
N LYS A 4 -9.17 21.70 -1.27
CA LYS A 4 -8.75 21.63 0.15
C LYS A 4 -7.36 21.02 0.24
N GLN A 5 -6.39 21.80 0.70
CA GLN A 5 -5.08 21.30 1.12
C GLN A 5 -5.13 20.98 2.61
N PHE A 6 -4.47 19.90 3.03
CA PHE A 6 -4.35 19.60 4.46
C PHE A 6 -3.47 20.67 5.14
N HIS A 7 -3.92 21.19 6.29
CA HIS A 7 -3.25 22.24 7.07
C HIS A 7 -1.85 21.83 7.58
N THR A 8 -1.56 20.52 7.62
CA THR A 8 -0.25 19.93 7.98
C THR A 8 -0.11 18.61 7.23
N GLY A 9 0.47 18.66 6.03
CA GLY A 9 0.68 17.48 5.20
C GLY A 9 1.71 16.54 5.79
N VAL A 10 1.32 15.29 6.10
CA VAL A 10 2.29 14.23 6.43
C VAL A 10 2.91 13.75 5.12
N GLU A 11 4.24 13.83 5.03
CA GLU A 11 4.99 13.21 3.94
C GLU A 11 5.19 11.71 4.23
N ILE A 12 4.81 10.86 3.27
CA ILE A 12 4.95 9.41 3.36
C ILE A 12 6.18 9.00 2.56
N LYS A 13 7.25 8.60 3.26
CA LYS A 13 8.57 8.23 2.74
C LYS A 13 8.81 6.73 2.72
N VAL A 14 8.34 6.03 3.75
CA VAL A 14 8.53 4.59 3.90
C VAL A 14 7.18 3.89 3.84
N TRP A 15 6.90 3.25 2.72
CA TRP A 15 5.60 2.61 2.45
C TRP A 15 5.78 1.36 1.59
N ALA A 16 4.78 0.48 1.63
CA ALA A 16 4.81 -0.82 0.98
C ALA A 16 3.49 -1.15 0.27
N ILE A 17 3.55 -2.06 -0.70
CA ILE A 17 2.41 -2.67 -1.37
C ILE A 17 2.42 -4.19 -1.11
N ALA A 18 1.33 -4.70 -0.57
CA ALA A 18 1.05 -6.12 -0.43
C ALA A 18 -0.14 -6.49 -1.33
N CYS A 19 0.11 -7.25 -2.39
CA CYS A 19 -0.92 -7.62 -3.35
C CYS A 19 -1.44 -9.04 -3.08
N PHE A 20 -2.68 -9.15 -2.59
CA PHE A 20 -3.35 -10.43 -2.39
C PHE A 20 -4.22 -10.86 -3.57
N ALA A 21 -4.24 -10.07 -4.64
CA ALA A 21 -4.82 -10.46 -5.91
C ALA A 21 -3.84 -11.32 -6.71
N GLN A 22 -4.36 -12.21 -7.54
CA GLN A 22 -3.51 -13.04 -8.41
C GLN A 22 -2.79 -12.16 -9.43
N GLN A 23 -1.50 -12.44 -9.68
CA GLN A 23 -0.66 -11.69 -10.61
C GLN A 23 -1.20 -11.68 -12.06
N GLN A 24 -2.01 -12.67 -12.43
CA GLN A 24 -2.71 -12.72 -13.72
C GLN A 24 -3.80 -11.65 -13.85
N ILE A 25 -4.42 -11.28 -12.73
CA ILE A 25 -5.50 -10.29 -12.64
C ILE A 25 -4.92 -8.89 -12.43
N VAL A 26 -3.96 -8.76 -11.51
CA VAL A 26 -3.27 -7.50 -11.22
C VAL A 26 -1.81 -7.67 -11.58
N LYS A 27 -1.40 -7.17 -12.74
CA LYS A 27 -0.04 -7.30 -13.24
C LYS A 27 0.88 -6.29 -12.55
N GLU A 28 2.18 -6.53 -12.60
CA GLU A 28 3.17 -5.59 -12.05
C GLU A 28 3.08 -4.20 -12.68
N TYR A 29 2.74 -4.17 -13.97
CA TYR A 29 2.47 -2.93 -14.70
C TYR A 29 1.30 -2.13 -14.09
N ASP A 30 0.24 -2.81 -13.63
CA ASP A 30 -0.91 -2.16 -13.00
C ASP A 30 -0.51 -1.54 -11.65
N LEU A 31 0.31 -2.24 -10.86
CA LEU A 31 0.84 -1.74 -9.58
C LEU A 31 1.77 -0.54 -9.78
N ARG A 32 2.59 -0.55 -10.84
CA ARG A 32 3.45 0.57 -11.20
C ARG A 32 2.64 1.79 -11.64
N ASN A 33 1.63 1.59 -12.47
CA ASN A 33 0.72 2.66 -12.88
C ASN A 33 -0.05 3.24 -11.70
N PHE A 34 -0.56 2.38 -10.82
CA PHE A 34 -1.20 2.80 -9.57
C PHE A 34 -0.26 3.66 -8.73
N THR A 35 1.00 3.24 -8.57
CA THR A 35 2.01 4.00 -7.82
C THR A 35 2.21 5.41 -8.39
N GLN A 36 2.37 5.54 -9.71
CA GLN A 36 2.54 6.85 -10.35
C GLN A 36 1.32 7.76 -10.16
N GLN A 37 0.11 7.21 -10.32
CA GLN A 37 -1.13 7.96 -10.12
C GLN A 37 -1.31 8.38 -8.65
N LEU A 38 -1.02 7.47 -7.70
CA LEU A 38 -1.07 7.75 -6.27
C LEU A 38 -0.10 8.88 -5.90
N GLN A 39 1.16 8.80 -6.34
CA GLN A 39 2.16 9.83 -6.08
C GLN A 39 1.70 11.19 -6.60
N ARG A 40 1.21 11.25 -7.84
CA ARG A 40 0.70 12.49 -8.44
C ARG A 40 -0.45 13.09 -7.62
N ILE A 41 -1.49 12.31 -7.33
CA ILE A 41 -2.68 12.78 -6.61
C ILE A 41 -2.34 13.17 -5.17
N SER A 42 -1.50 12.39 -4.49
CA SER A 42 -1.08 12.64 -3.11
C SER A 42 -0.28 13.95 -2.98
N ASN A 43 0.58 14.23 -3.95
CA ASN A 43 1.33 15.48 -4.05
C ASN A 43 0.40 16.68 -4.30
N GLU A 44 -0.56 16.55 -5.23
CA GLU A 44 -1.58 17.58 -5.48
C GLU A 44 -2.46 17.86 -4.24
N ALA A 45 -2.69 16.85 -3.40
CA ALA A 45 -3.47 16.95 -2.16
C ALA A 45 -2.67 17.52 -0.97
N GLY A 46 -1.35 17.71 -1.10
CA GLY A 46 -0.49 18.16 0.00
C GLY A 46 -0.12 17.07 1.02
N MET A 47 -0.25 15.79 0.66
CA MET A 47 0.22 14.64 1.47
C MET A 47 1.10 13.74 0.59
N PRO A 48 2.30 14.22 0.20
CA PRO A 48 3.07 13.54 -0.81
C PRO A 48 3.51 12.14 -0.34
N VAL A 49 3.13 11.13 -1.12
CA VAL A 49 3.78 9.81 -1.09
C VAL A 49 4.98 9.90 -2.01
N THR A 50 6.18 9.75 -1.45
CA THR A 50 7.44 9.92 -2.17
C THR A 50 8.18 8.59 -2.31
N GLY A 51 9.05 8.50 -3.32
CA GLY A 51 9.86 7.31 -3.59
C GLY A 51 9.05 6.09 -4.05
N GLN A 52 9.77 5.04 -4.46
CA GLN A 52 9.17 3.74 -4.76
C GLN A 52 8.82 3.02 -3.44
N PRO A 53 7.82 2.12 -3.45
CA PRO A 53 7.52 1.34 -2.26
C PRO A 53 8.74 0.50 -1.87
N CYS A 54 9.06 0.46 -0.57
CA CYS A 54 10.17 -0.33 -0.04
C CYS A 54 9.95 -1.85 -0.16
N PHE A 55 8.70 -2.25 -0.37
CA PHE A 55 8.27 -3.62 -0.60
C PHE A 55 7.07 -3.63 -1.56
N CYS A 56 7.11 -4.47 -2.58
CA CYS A 56 5.99 -4.71 -3.49
C CYS A 56 5.97 -6.19 -3.87
N LYS A 57 5.11 -6.98 -3.23
CA LYS A 57 5.02 -8.43 -3.51
C LYS A 57 3.59 -8.94 -3.53
N TYR A 58 3.42 -10.03 -4.26
CA TYR A 58 2.22 -10.84 -4.27
C TYR A 58 2.23 -11.83 -3.11
N ALA A 59 1.08 -12.01 -2.47
CA ALA A 59 0.81 -13.09 -1.54
C ALA A 59 -0.52 -13.73 -1.88
N MET A 60 -0.68 -15.02 -1.55
CA MET A 60 -1.93 -15.74 -1.74
C MET A 60 -2.34 -16.35 -0.41
N GLY A 61 -3.62 -16.22 -0.06
CA GLY A 61 -4.15 -16.77 1.19
C GLY A 61 -4.13 -15.77 2.34
N VAL A 62 -5.11 -15.94 3.22
CA VAL A 62 -5.36 -15.09 4.40
C VAL A 62 -4.31 -15.33 5.49
N ASP A 63 -3.77 -16.53 5.52
CA ASP A 63 -2.69 -16.99 6.40
C ASP A 63 -1.38 -16.24 6.17
N GLN A 64 -1.17 -15.67 4.98
CA GLN A 64 0.05 -14.91 4.65
C GLN A 64 0.03 -13.47 5.15
N VAL A 65 -1.12 -12.95 5.60
CA VAL A 65 -1.25 -11.56 6.06
C VAL A 65 -0.37 -11.27 7.27
N GLU A 66 -0.49 -12.09 8.32
CA GLU A 66 0.21 -11.88 9.58
C GLU A 66 1.74 -12.03 9.45
N PRO A 67 2.27 -13.11 8.84
CA PRO A 67 3.72 -13.24 8.61
C PRO A 67 4.28 -12.08 7.78
N MET A 68 3.56 -11.65 6.74
CA MET A 68 4.00 -10.54 5.89
C MET A 68 4.04 -9.23 6.67
N PHE A 69 3.03 -8.93 7.49
CA PHE A 69 2.97 -7.69 8.24
C PHE A 69 4.01 -7.67 9.37
N LYS A 70 4.25 -8.81 10.03
CA LYS A 70 5.35 -8.97 10.99
C LYS A 70 6.70 -8.73 10.32
N TYR A 71 6.94 -9.34 9.16
CA TYR A 71 8.15 -9.11 8.37
C TYR A 71 8.32 -7.64 7.99
N LEU A 72 7.26 -6.99 7.50
CA LEU A 72 7.31 -5.57 7.11
C LEU A 72 7.61 -4.65 8.31
N LYS A 73 6.95 -4.89 9.45
CA LYS A 73 7.16 -4.12 10.69
C LYS A 73 8.57 -4.27 11.25
N GLN A 74 9.17 -5.46 11.15
CA GLN A 74 10.51 -5.72 11.67
C GLN A 74 11.61 -5.31 10.67
N GLY A 75 11.36 -5.47 9.37
CA GLY A 75 12.36 -5.27 8.31
C GLY A 75 12.50 -3.82 7.83
N TYR A 76 11.46 -3.00 7.98
CA TYR A 76 11.47 -1.61 7.49
C TYR A 76 11.24 -0.64 8.64
N GLN A 77 12.34 -0.09 9.17
CA GLN A 77 12.28 0.93 10.21
C GLN A 77 11.53 2.17 9.72
N GLY A 78 10.60 2.65 10.54
CA GLY A 78 9.80 3.83 10.22
C GLY A 78 8.76 3.60 9.12
N LEU A 79 8.34 2.35 8.86
CA LEU A 79 7.23 2.06 7.94
C LEU A 79 5.95 2.84 8.33
N GLN A 80 5.48 3.67 7.40
CA GLN A 80 4.33 4.57 7.60
C GLN A 80 3.04 4.03 6.99
N LEU A 81 3.12 3.28 5.88
CA LEU A 81 1.93 2.85 5.14
C LEU A 81 2.02 1.45 4.50
N ILE A 82 1.00 0.67 4.84
CA ILE A 82 0.43 -0.58 4.31
C ILE A 82 -0.54 -0.49 3.11
N ILE A 83 -0.14 -0.44 1.84
CA ILE A 83 -1.15 -0.52 0.77
C ILE A 83 -1.46 -1.98 0.45
N VAL A 84 -2.70 -2.41 0.72
CA VAL A 84 -3.15 -3.79 0.49
C VAL A 84 -4.07 -3.85 -0.73
N VAL A 85 -3.71 -4.64 -1.74
CA VAL A 85 -4.54 -4.87 -2.93
C VAL A 85 -5.30 -6.19 -2.77
N LEU A 86 -6.63 -6.16 -2.86
CA LEU A 86 -7.50 -7.31 -2.63
C LEU A 86 -8.31 -7.68 -3.89
N PRO A 87 -8.54 -8.98 -4.18
CA PRO A 87 -9.42 -9.40 -5.26
C PRO A 87 -10.89 -9.35 -4.79
N GLY A 88 -11.46 -8.15 -4.70
CA GLY A 88 -12.88 -7.96 -4.36
C GLY A 88 -13.24 -8.41 -2.94
N LYS A 89 -14.40 -9.08 -2.78
CA LYS A 89 -14.87 -9.57 -1.46
C LYS A 89 -14.00 -10.73 -1.00
N THR A 90 -13.15 -10.48 0.00
CA THR A 90 -12.28 -11.50 0.58
C THR A 90 -12.24 -11.40 2.11
N PRO A 91 -12.04 -12.54 2.81
CA PRO A 91 -11.83 -12.54 4.26
C PRO A 91 -10.51 -11.85 4.69
N VAL A 92 -9.61 -11.56 3.75
CA VAL A 92 -8.34 -10.84 4.01
C VAL A 92 -8.61 -9.46 4.64
N TYR A 93 -9.67 -8.76 4.18
CA TYR A 93 -10.02 -7.44 4.70
C TYR A 93 -10.25 -7.44 6.22
N GLY A 94 -10.95 -8.46 6.75
CA GLY A 94 -11.21 -8.58 8.19
C GLY A 94 -9.96 -8.86 9.03
N LYS A 95 -8.92 -9.47 8.43
CA LYS A 95 -7.65 -9.74 9.11
C LYS A 95 -6.71 -8.53 9.12
N CYS A 96 -6.81 -7.62 8.14
CA CYS A 96 -6.01 -6.39 8.12
C CYS A 96 -6.34 -5.44 9.29
N TYR A 97 -7.55 -5.46 9.84
CA TYR A 97 -7.93 -4.63 11.00
C TYR A 97 -7.36 -5.10 12.34
N GLY A 98 -6.81 -6.31 12.39
CA GLY A 98 -6.29 -6.90 13.62
C GLY A 98 -4.82 -6.54 13.93
N PHE A 99 -4.18 -5.72 13.11
CA PHE A 99 -2.73 -5.43 13.16
C PHE A 99 -2.40 -3.94 13.21
#